data_AF-A0A5E4GFS5-F1
#
_entry.id   AF-A0A5E4GFS5-F1
#
_cell.length_a   1.000
_cell.length_b   1.000
_cell.length_c   1.000
_cell.angle_alpha   90.00
_cell.angle_beta   90.00
_cell.angle_gamma   90.00
#
_symmetry.space_group_name_H-M   'P 1'
#
loop_
_entity.id
_entity.type
_entity.pdbx_description
1 polymer ?
#
loop_
_entity_poly.entity_id
_entity_poly.type
_entity_poly.pdbx_seq_one_letter_code
_entity_poly.pdbx_strand_id
1 'polypeptide(L)' 'QGDYVLREIHNGVCGDHSGSRFLAYKAFRQGYFWPTMHQDANSLVKRCDKCQRFGNVPHIPAEPLTPI' A
#
# COMPACT_ATOMS: atom_id res chain seq x y z
N GLN A 1 4.94 11.55 -12.52
CA GLN A 1 6.02 11.73 -11.51
C GLN A 1 5.70 11.04 -10.18
N GLY A 2 4.51 11.20 -9.60
CA GLY A 2 4.12 10.52 -8.34
C GLY A 2 4.16 8.99 -8.38
N ASP A 3 3.73 8.36 -9.49
CA ASP A 3 3.83 6.91 -9.69
C ASP A 3 5.26 6.38 -9.55
N TYR A 4 6.23 7.08 -10.15
CA TYR A 4 7.64 6.72 -10.07
C TYR A 4 8.16 6.79 -8.63
N VAL A 5 7.86 7.87 -7.91
CA VAL A 5 8.26 8.02 -6.50
C VAL A 5 7.72 6.87 -5.64
N LEU A 6 6.44 6.54 -5.78
CA LEU A 6 5.85 5.42 -5.04
C LEU A 6 6.47 4.07 -5.44
N ARG A 7 6.76 3.86 -6.72
CA ARG A 7 7.41 2.64 -7.21
C ARG A 7 8.83 2.48 -6.68
N GLU A 8 9.63 3.54 -6.65
CA GLU A 8 10.99 3.50 -6.11
C GLU A 8 10.98 3.21 -4.61
N ILE A 9 10.08 3.85 -3.85
CA ILE A 9 9.97 3.60 -2.40
C ILE A 9 9.46 2.17 -2.12
N HIS A 10 8.58 1.64 -2.96
CA HIS A 10 7.95 0.34 -2.75
C HIS A 10 8.76 -0.85 -3.28
N ASN A 11 9.36 -0.71 -4.46
CA ASN A 11 10.05 -1.78 -5.22
C ASN A 11 11.54 -1.52 -5.46
N GLY A 12 12.07 -0.36 -5.08
CA GLY A 12 13.47 -0.02 -5.30
C GLY A 12 14.43 -0.92 -4.52
N VAL A 13 15.72 -0.64 -4.60
CA VAL A 13 16.78 -1.45 -3.96
C VAL A 13 16.54 -1.65 -2.45
N CYS A 14 15.97 -0.65 -1.79
CA CYS A 14 15.58 -0.68 -0.38
C CYS A 14 14.05 -0.71 -0.19
N GLY A 15 13.30 -1.22 -1.17
CA GLY A 15 11.85 -1.34 -1.15
C GLY A 15 11.40 -2.36 -0.10
N ASP A 16 10.51 -1.93 0.78
CA ASP A 16 10.05 -2.72 1.94
C ASP A 16 8.67 -3.36 1.72
N HIS A 17 8.10 -3.24 0.50
CA HIS A 17 6.76 -3.73 0.16
C HIS A 17 5.65 -3.31 1.14
N SER A 18 5.83 -2.15 1.80
CA SER A 18 4.89 -1.66 2.81
C SER A 18 3.48 -1.41 2.29
N GLY A 19 2.52 -1.48 3.22
CA GLY A 19 1.14 -1.10 2.96
C GLY A 19 0.97 0.36 2.50
N SER A 20 -0.13 0.61 1.81
CA SER A 20 -0.40 1.87 1.09
C SER A 20 -0.36 3.13 1.97
N ARG A 21 -0.82 3.04 3.23
CA ARG A 21 -0.76 4.14 4.19
C ARG A 21 0.67 4.54 4.53
N PHE A 22 1.50 3.56 4.84
CA PHE A 22 2.91 3.81 5.18
C PHE A 22 3.69 4.28 3.96
N LEU A 23 3.43 3.70 2.78
CA LEU A 23 4.05 4.11 1.53
C LEU A 23 3.77 5.60 1.21
N ALA A 24 2.50 6.02 1.26
CA ALA A 24 2.12 7.42 1.06
C ALA A 24 2.75 8.34 2.13
N TYR A 25 2.76 7.92 3.38
CA TYR A 25 3.39 8.66 4.47
C TYR A 25 4.90 8.82 4.29
N LYS A 26 5.60 7.78 3.82
CA LYS A 26 7.03 7.79 3.55
C LYS A 26 7.38 8.76 2.41
N ALA A 27 6.59 8.77 1.33
CA ALA A 27 6.72 9.76 0.26
C ALA A 27 6.50 11.19 0.77
N PHE A 28 5.46 11.40 1.60
CA PHE A 28 5.19 12.69 2.24
C PHE A 28 6.35 13.17 3.12
N ARG A 29 6.89 12.29 3.96
CA ARG A 29 8.05 12.57 4.81
C ARG A 29 9.33 12.92 4.04
N GLN A 30 9.45 12.46 2.80
CA GLN A 30 10.56 12.79 1.90
C GLN A 30 10.34 14.09 1.11
N GLY A 31 9.23 14.80 1.35
CA GLY A 31 8.94 16.09 0.72
C GLY A 31 8.08 15.99 -0.55
N TYR A 32 7.64 14.79 -0.94
CA TYR A 32 6.75 14.64 -2.08
C TYR A 32 5.29 14.67 -1.63
N PHE A 33 4.49 15.52 -2.25
CA PHE A 33 3.06 15.60 -1.98
C PHE A 33 2.27 15.73 -3.26
N TRP A 34 1.14 15.02 -3.32
CA TRP A 34 0.10 15.24 -4.31
C TRP A 34 -1.25 14.74 -3.78
N PRO A 35 -2.39 15.33 -4.19
CA PRO A 35 -3.69 15.07 -3.55
C PRO A 35 -4.14 13.60 -3.58
N THR A 36 -3.80 12.85 -4.63
CA THR A 36 -4.22 11.46 -4.85
C THR A 36 -3.23 10.43 -4.32
N MET A 37 -2.14 10.84 -3.64
CA MET A 37 -1.02 9.94 -3.31
C MET A 37 -1.41 8.70 -2.52
N HIS A 38 -2.42 8.80 -1.66
CA HIS A 38 -2.91 7.65 -0.90
C HIS A 38 -3.66 6.66 -1.80
N GLN A 39 -4.47 7.16 -2.74
CA GLN A 39 -5.21 6.34 -3.71
C GLN A 39 -4.23 5.66 -4.69
N ASP A 40 -3.20 6.38 -5.12
CA ASP A 40 -2.14 5.87 -5.99
C ASP A 40 -1.33 4.77 -5.28
N ALA A 41 -0.93 5.01 -4.02
CA ALA A 41 -0.25 4.02 -3.19
C ALA A 41 -1.12 2.77 -2.96
N ASN A 42 -2.43 2.95 -2.75
CA ASN A 42 -3.37 1.83 -2.61
C ASN A 42 -3.45 1.00 -3.90
N SER A 43 -3.58 1.67 -5.04
CA SER A 43 -3.61 1.03 -6.35
C SER A 43 -2.33 0.27 -6.65
N LEU A 44 -1.17 0.81 -6.27
CA LEU A 44 0.13 0.18 -6.45
C LEU A 44 0.27 -1.09 -5.60
N VAL A 45 -0.05 -1.02 -4.30
CA VAL A 45 0.05 -2.18 -3.40
C VAL A 45 -0.94 -3.29 -3.78
N LYS A 46 -2.16 -2.92 -4.23
CA LYS A 46 -3.16 -3.90 -4.72
C LYS A 46 -2.70 -4.67 -5.95
N ARG A 47 -1.91 -4.04 -6.84
CA ARG A 47 -1.40 -4.68 -8.07
C ARG A 47 -0.07 -5.40 -7.86
N CYS A 48 0.55 -5.25 -6.69
CA CYS A 48 1.85 -5.83 -6.38
C CYS A 48 1.70 -7.31 -5.98
N ASP A 49 2.16 -8.22 -6.85
CA ASP A 49 2.08 -9.68 -6.65
C ASP A 49 2.71 -10.13 -5.32
N LYS A 50 3.88 -9.61 -4.96
CA LYS A 50 4.52 -9.92 -3.66
C LYS A 50 3.65 -9.49 -2.49
N CYS A 51 3.06 -8.29 -2.53
CA CYS A 51 2.15 -7.84 -1.48
C CYS A 51 0.87 -8.67 -1.41
N GLN A 52 0.36 -9.18 -2.53
CA GLN A 52 -0.82 -10.06 -2.53
C GLN A 52 -0.50 -11.45 -1.99
N ARG A 53 0.69 -12.00 -2.30
CA ARG A 53 1.11 -13.33 -1.83
C ARG A 53 1.49 -13.36 -0.35
N PHE A 54 2.13 -12.31 0.13
CA PHE A 54 2.67 -12.23 1.50
C PHE A 54 1.89 -11.29 2.41
N GLY A 55 0.82 -10.68 1.90
CA GLY A 55 -0.08 -9.83 2.67
C GLY A 55 -0.84 -10.63 3.72
N ASN A 56 -1.27 -9.95 4.78
CA ASN A 56 -2.08 -10.59 5.81
C ASN A 56 -3.44 -11.00 5.23
N VAL A 57 -3.79 -12.28 5.34
CA VAL A 57 -5.13 -12.75 4.97
C VAL A 57 -6.09 -12.30 6.05
N PRO A 58 -7.09 -11.45 5.73
CA PRO A 58 -8.04 -11.05 6.74
C PRO A 58 -8.87 -12.27 7.14
N HIS A 59 -8.85 -12.61 8.43
CA HIS A 59 -9.61 -13.72 9.00
C HIS A 59 -11.06 -13.26 9.27
N ILE A 60 -11.75 -12.88 8.20
CA ILE A 60 -13.14 -12.48 8.23
C ILE A 60 -14.00 -13.74 8.13
N PRO A 61 -15.00 -13.94 9.00
CA PRO A 61 -15.95 -15.03 8.81
C PRO A 61 -16.65 -14.91 7.46
N ALA A 62 -16.93 -16.06 6.85
CA ALA A 62 -17.62 -16.13 5.56
C ALA A 62 -19.05 -15.56 5.65
N GLU A 63 -19.65 -15.63 6.84
CA GLU A 63 -20.97 -15.12 7.14
C GLU A 63 -20.88 -13.96 8.14
N PRO A 64 -21.74 -12.93 8.01
CA PRO A 64 -21.80 -11.84 8.97
C PRO A 64 -22.19 -12.37 10.36
N LEU A 65 -21.46 -11.95 11.37
CA LEU A 65 -21.75 -12.33 12.76
C LEU A 65 -23.10 -11.75 13.18
N THR A 66 -24.01 -12.59 13.64
CA THR A 66 -25.24 -12.15 14.30
C THR A 66 -24.94 -11.84 15.77
N PRO A 67 -25.27 -10.63 16.27
CA PRO A 67 -25.19 -10.35 17.69
C PRO A 67 -26.15 -11.27 18.46
N ILE A 68 -25.69 -11.74 19.62
CA ILE A 68 -26.50 -12.47 20.61
C ILE A 68 -27.45 -11.54 21.34
#